data_AF-A0A7C3P4G2-F1
#
_entry.id   AF-A0A7C3P4G2-F1
#
_cell.length_a   1.000
_cell.length_b   1.000
_cell.length_c   1.000
_cell.angle_alpha   90.00
_cell.angle_beta   90.00
_cell.angle_gamma   90.00
#
_symmetry.space_group_name_H-M   'P 1'
#
loop_
_entity.id
_entity.type
_entity.pdbx_description
1 polymer ?
#
loop_
_entity_poly.entity_id
_entity_poly.type
_entity_poly.pdbx_seq_one_letter_code
_entity_poly.pdbx_strand_id
1 'polypeptide(L)'
;MEELTEQKCEACRVGAPSVTAEEIQQLHPKIPDWRIITEDGIPKLARQFDFKNFADAISFTDAVGAAAEEEGHHPRITTEWGR
;
A
#
# COMPACT_ATOMS: atom_id res chain seq x y z
N MET A 1 4.04 7.51 16.25
CA MET A 1 4.53 6.40 15.42
C MET A 1 4.20 5.04 16.07
N GLU A 2 3.37 5.02 17.11
CA GLU A 2 2.52 3.85 17.46
C GLU A 2 1.18 4.11 16.74
N GLU A 3 1.17 3.78 15.45
CA GLU A 3 0.37 4.42 14.40
C GLU A 3 0.44 3.52 13.15
N LEU A 4 -0.66 2.89 12.72
CA LEU A 4 -0.80 2.00 11.54
C LEU A 4 0.10 0.74 11.46
N THR A 5 1.41 0.85 11.69
CA THR A 5 2.40 -0.24 11.57
C THR A 5 2.27 -1.35 12.61
N GLU A 6 1.48 -1.12 13.66
CA GLU A 6 1.18 -2.11 14.69
C GLU A 6 -0.08 -2.94 14.38
N GLN A 7 -0.85 -2.53 13.36
CA GLN A 7 -1.99 -3.30 12.91
C GLN A 7 -1.49 -4.52 12.12
N LYS A 8 -2.18 -5.64 12.30
CA LYS A 8 -1.88 -6.87 11.58
C LYS A 8 -2.93 -7.11 10.52
N CYS A 9 -2.47 -7.45 9.31
CA CYS A 9 -3.37 -7.84 8.25
C CYS A 9 -3.97 -9.22 8.58
N GLU A 10 -5.29 -9.30 8.60
CA GLU A 10 -5.97 -10.58 8.52
C GLU A 10 -6.09 -10.98 7.04
N ALA A 11 -6.03 -12.29 6.76
CA ALA A 11 -6.13 -12.80 5.40
C ALA A 11 -7.36 -12.23 4.69
N CYS A 12 -7.14 -11.69 3.48
CA CYS A 12 -8.23 -11.13 2.69
C CYS A 12 -9.30 -12.19 2.43
N ARG A 13 -10.50 -11.95 2.96
CA ARG A 13 -11.71 -12.73 2.67
C ARG A 13 -12.70 -11.92 1.86
N VAL A 14 -13.45 -12.60 1.01
CA VAL A 14 -14.58 -11.98 0.30
C VAL A 14 -15.55 -11.41 1.35
N GLY A 15 -15.90 -10.14 1.20
CA GLY A 15 -16.78 -9.43 2.14
C GLY A 15 -16.07 -8.88 3.39
N ALA A 16 -14.74 -8.81 3.42
CA ALA A 16 -14.04 -8.04 4.45
C ALA A 16 -14.55 -6.58 4.50
N PRO A 17 -14.69 -5.99 5.71
CA PRO A 17 -15.19 -4.63 5.85
C PRO A 17 -14.27 -3.65 5.10
N SER A 18 -14.89 -2.70 4.43
CA SER A 18 -14.18 -1.56 3.84
C SER A 18 -14.02 -0.46 4.89
N VAL A 19 -12.93 0.30 4.78
CA VAL A 19 -12.73 1.51 5.58
C VAL A 19 -13.87 2.49 5.30
N THR A 20 -14.51 2.97 6.35
CA THR A 20 -15.63 3.94 6.29
C THR A 20 -15.14 5.34 5.92
N ALA A 21 -16.07 6.24 5.55
CA ALA A 21 -15.74 7.62 5.22
C ALA A 21 -15.12 8.37 6.41
N GLU A 22 -15.63 8.11 7.62
CA GLU A 22 -15.14 8.67 8.87
C GLU A 22 -13.73 8.17 9.19
N GLU A 23 -13.47 6.87 9.04
CA GLU A 23 -12.13 6.30 9.23
C GLU A 23 -11.14 6.83 8.19
N ILE A 24 -11.56 7.01 6.93
CA ILE A 24 -10.71 7.63 5.90
C ILE A 24 -10.25 9.02 6.34
N GLN A 25 -11.15 9.85 6.87
CA GLN A 25 -10.80 11.20 7.35
C GLN A 25 -9.78 11.17 8.49
N GLN A 26 -9.76 10.10 9.30
CA GLN A 26 -8.84 9.94 10.42
C GLN A 26 -7.51 9.29 10.03
N LEU A 27 -7.53 8.33 9.10
CA LEU A 27 -6.39 7.50 8.74
C LEU A 27 -5.57 8.09 7.58
N HIS A 28 -6.23 8.67 6.57
CA HIS A 28 -5.55 9.19 5.38
C HIS A 28 -4.50 10.28 5.68
N PRO A 29 -4.72 11.22 6.62
CA PRO A 29 -3.70 12.22 6.99
C PRO A 29 -2.39 11.63 7.53
N LYS A 30 -2.39 10.37 7.99
CA LYS A 30 -1.21 9.67 8.51
C LYS A 30 -0.31 9.15 7.39
N ILE A 31 -0.82 9.07 6.16
CA ILE A 31 -0.13 8.58 4.97
C ILE A 31 -0.27 9.59 3.80
N PRO A 32 0.18 10.85 3.98
CA PRO A 32 -0.16 11.96 3.09
C PRO A 32 0.31 11.79 1.63
N ASP A 33 1.33 10.98 1.39
CA ASP A 33 1.86 10.70 0.05
C ASP A 33 1.03 9.67 -0.73
N TRP A 34 0.11 8.97 -0.06
CA TRP A 34 -0.75 7.97 -0.68
C TRP A 34 -2.03 8.63 -1.20
N ARG A 35 -2.44 8.27 -2.41
CA ARG A 35 -3.67 8.77 -3.05
C ARG A 35 -4.74 7.70 -3.00
N ILE A 36 -6.00 8.12 -2.81
CA ILE A 36 -7.15 7.24 -3.01
C ILE A 36 -7.54 7.33 -4.48
N ILE A 37 -7.50 6.19 -5.17
CA ILE A 37 -7.93 6.04 -6.57
C ILE A 37 -9.13 5.10 -6.64
N THR A 38 -9.87 5.12 -7.75
CA THR A 38 -10.95 4.17 -8.00
C THR A 38 -10.59 3.31 -9.21
N GLU A 39 -10.56 1.99 -9.01
CA GLU A 39 -10.34 1.00 -10.07
C GLU A 39 -11.49 -0.02 -10.00
N ASP A 40 -12.20 -0.23 -11.11
CA ASP A 40 -13.39 -1.10 -11.20
C ASP A 40 -14.49 -0.80 -10.16
N GLY A 41 -14.64 0.48 -9.80
CA GLY A 41 -15.60 0.93 -8.78
C GLY A 41 -15.16 0.67 -7.34
N ILE A 42 -13.94 0.14 -7.12
CA ILE A 42 -13.39 -0.14 -5.80
C ILE A 42 -12.34 0.93 -5.45
N PRO A 43 -12.46 1.62 -4.30
CA PRO A 43 -11.44 2.56 -3.84
C PRO A 43 -10.18 1.80 -3.39
N LYS A 44 -9.01 2.30 -3.80
CA LYS A 44 -7.68 1.71 -3.51
C LYS A 44 -6.70 2.80 -3.13
N LEU A 45 -5.71 2.46 -2.31
CA LEU A 45 -4.56 3.33 -2.07
C LEU A 45 -3.50 3.10 -3.14
N ALA A 46 -2.94 4.18 -3.68
CA ALA A 46 -1.87 4.16 -4.67
C ALA A 46 -0.79 5.20 -4.34
N ARG A 47 0.47 4.77 -4.44
CA ARG A 47 1.65 5.64 -4.30
C ARG A 47 2.66 5.27 -5.37
N GLN A 48 3.35 6.29 -5.88
CA GLN A 48 4.48 6.14 -6.78
C GLN A 48 5.74 6.54 -6.01
N PHE A 49 6.83 5.81 -6.25
CA PHE A 49 8.16 6.11 -5.74
C PHE A 49 9.05 6.40 -6.94
N ASP A 50 9.97 7.36 -6.82
CA ASP A 50 10.89 7.70 -7.91
C ASP A 50 12.31 7.30 -7.51
N PHE A 51 13.06 6.71 -8.45
CA PHE A 51 14.40 6.18 -8.24
C PHE A 51 15.40 6.75 -9.25
N LYS A 52 16.68 6.77 -8.89
CA LYS A 52 17.74 7.27 -9.79
C LYS A 52 18.09 6.28 -10.89
N ASN A 53 17.87 4.99 -10.65
CA ASN A 53 18.20 3.90 -11.57
C ASN A 53 17.30 2.68 -11.28
N PHE A 54 17.36 1.67 -12.15
CA PHE A 54 16.52 0.47 -12.03
C PHE A 54 16.94 -0.50 -10.94
N ALA A 55 18.23 -0.52 -10.55
CA ALA A 55 18.69 -1.39 -9.46
C ALA A 55 18.09 -0.97 -8.11
N ASP A 56 17.96 0.34 -7.88
CA ASP A 56 17.28 0.87 -6.69
C ASP A 56 15.78 0.52 -6.69
N ALA A 57 15.11 0.60 -7.85
CA ALA A 57 13.69 0.25 -7.98
C ALA A 57 13.43 -1.25 -7.72
N ILE A 58 14.31 -2.14 -8.21
CA ILE A 58 14.26 -3.57 -7.90
C ILE A 58 14.47 -3.79 -6.39
N SER A 59 15.50 -3.18 -5.81
CA SER A 59 15.82 -3.36 -4.38
C SER A 59 14.65 -2.92 -3.49
N PHE A 60 13.97 -1.82 -3.85
CA PHE A 60 12.76 -1.39 -3.17
C PHE A 60 11.60 -2.38 -3.36
N THR A 61 11.40 -2.88 -4.58
CA THR A 61 10.38 -3.88 -4.89
C THR A 61 10.55 -5.15 -4.05
N ASP A 62 11.79 -5.65 -3.94
CA ASP A 62 12.10 -6.83 -3.14
C ASP A 62 11.80 -6.62 -1.65
N ALA A 63 12.11 -5.43 -1.11
CA ALA A 63 11.81 -5.09 0.28
C ALA A 63 10.30 -5.02 0.54
N VAL A 64 9.52 -4.42 -0.37
CA VAL A 64 8.05 -4.40 -0.27
C VAL A 64 7.48 -5.82 -0.40
N GLY A 65 8.01 -6.63 -1.31
CA GLY A 65 7.61 -8.03 -1.47
C GLY A 65 7.84 -8.86 -0.21
N ALA A 66 9.02 -8.72 0.42
CA ALA A 66 9.32 -9.40 1.69
C ALA A 66 8.34 -8.99 2.81
N ALA A 67 8.04 -7.69 2.93
CA ALA A 67 7.06 -7.21 3.90
C ALA A 67 5.64 -7.73 3.61
N ALA A 68 5.26 -7.84 2.34
CA ALA A 68 3.95 -8.36 1.94
C ALA A 68 3.77 -9.85 2.32
N GLU A 69 4.83 -10.66 2.21
CA GLU A 69 4.82 -12.08 2.63
C GLU A 69 4.77 -12.21 4.15
N GLU A 70 5.51 -11.38 4.90
CA GLU A 70 5.45 -11.38 6.37
C GLU A 70 4.05 -11.00 6.89
N GLU A 71 3.38 -10.05 6.23
CA GLU A 71 2.04 -9.59 6.59
C GLU A 71 0.92 -10.42 5.95
N GLY A 72 1.22 -11.33 5.02
CA GLY A 72 0.21 -12.10 4.29
C GLY A 72 -0.78 -11.26 3.47
N HIS A 73 -0.36 -10.07 3.02
CA HIS A 73 -1.18 -9.11 2.29
C HIS A 73 -0.43 -8.53 1.10
N HIS A 74 -0.88 -8.86 -0.11
CA HIS A 74 -0.09 -8.68 -1.33
C HIS A 74 -0.58 -7.48 -2.14
N PRO A 75 0.24 -6.42 -2.32
CA PRO A 75 -0.09 -5.30 -3.18
C PRO A 75 0.11 -5.66 -4.66
N ARG A 76 -0.44 -4.83 -5.56
CA ARG A 76 0.04 -4.76 -6.95
C ARG A 76 1.29 -3.89 -6.96
N ILE A 77 2.42 -4.45 -7.38
CA ILE A 77 3.68 -3.72 -7.55
C ILE A 77 4.02 -3.66 -9.04
N THR A 78 4.44 -2.50 -9.52
CA THR A 78 4.92 -2.30 -10.89
C THR A 78 6.26 -1.60 -10.80
N THR A 79 7.30 -2.24 -11.33
CA THR A 79 8.69 -1.76 -11.24
C THR A 79 9.15 -1.35 -12.63
N GLU A 80 9.57 -0.10 -12.80
CA GLU A 80 9.98 0.48 -14.08
C GLU A 80 11.31 1.25 -13.94
N TRP A 81 11.95 1.64 -15.04
CA TRP A 81 13.16 2.45 -14.94
C TRP A 81 12.83 3.81 -14.28
N GLY A 82 13.42 4.04 -13.11
CA GLY A 82 13.28 5.26 -12.33
C GLY A 82 11.96 5.37 -11.55
N ARG A 83 11.14 4.32 -11.50
CA ARG A 83 9.84 4.29 -10.82
C ARG A 83 9.50 2.93 -10.21
#